data_AF-A0A817P175-F1
#
_entry.id   AF-A0A817P175-F1
#
_cell.length_a   1.000
_cell.length_b   1.000
_cell.length_c   1.000
_cell.angle_alpha   90.00
_cell.angle_beta   90.00
_cell.angle_gamma   90.00
#
_symmetry.space_group_name_H-M   'P 1'
#
loop_
_entity.id
_entity.type
_entity.pdbx_description
1 polymer ?
#
loop_
_entity_poly.entity_id
_entity_poly.type
_entity_poly.pdbx_seq_one_letter_code
_entity_poly.pdbx_strand_id
1 'polypeptide(L)'
;MIQKYKSTKCIGNIIGRGRKRKTTSHTDRIIQRKIKVDRRLSSTSIKAQLKLNLNLQFLKQKFVGVLMKSVYTVALLGENHMSTRLTVAKDLNMLITYRKKPLGFWNSVLWSDESKFNLFGSDGKVMVWRTTAE
;
A
#
# COMPACT_ATOMS: atom_id res chain seq x y z
N MET A 1 -40.47 20.07 1.97
CA MET A 1 -40.24 18.62 2.22
C MET A 1 -41.38 17.74 1.70
N ILE A 2 -42.64 18.11 1.96
CA ILE A 2 -43.85 17.40 1.51
C ILE A 2 -43.93 17.23 -0.02
N GLN A 3 -43.69 18.27 -0.82
CA GLN A 3 -43.74 18.17 -2.29
C GLN A 3 -42.70 17.20 -2.87
N LYS A 4 -41.50 17.13 -2.30
CA LYS A 4 -40.45 16.18 -2.70
C LYS A 4 -40.89 14.74 -2.44
N TYR A 5 -41.48 14.48 -1.28
CA TYR A 5 -42.00 13.14 -0.95
C TYR A 5 -43.19 12.75 -1.83
N LYS A 6 -44.09 13.69 -2.13
CA LYS A 6 -45.21 13.45 -3.06
C LYS A 6 -44.76 12.99 -4.45
N SER A 7 -43.64 13.52 -4.97
CA SER A 7 -43.14 13.15 -6.31
C SER A 7 -42.20 11.94 -6.32
N THR A 8 -41.32 11.80 -5.32
CA THR A 8 -40.24 10.80 -5.34
C THR A 8 -40.41 9.69 -4.31
N LYS A 9 -41.44 9.78 -3.46
CA LYS A 9 -41.70 8.89 -2.30
C LYS A 9 -40.49 8.67 -1.38
N CYS A 10 -39.50 9.56 -1.43
CA CYS A 10 -38.27 9.47 -0.68
C CYS A 10 -37.92 10.81 -0.05
N ILE A 11 -37.64 10.80 1.26
CA ILE A 11 -37.21 11.99 2.01
C ILE A 11 -35.69 12.19 1.85
N GLY A 12 -34.94 11.10 1.68
CA GLY A 12 -33.49 11.09 1.48
C GLY A 12 -33.03 11.79 0.19
N ASN A 13 -31.73 12.04 0.09
CA ASN A 13 -31.17 12.64 -1.12
C ASN A 13 -31.17 11.64 -2.27
N ILE A 14 -31.73 12.07 -3.40
CA ILE A 14 -31.79 11.27 -4.63
C ILE A 14 -30.40 11.27 -5.26
N ILE A 15 -29.97 10.09 -5.70
CA ILE A 15 -28.68 9.89 -6.36
C ILE A 15 -28.62 10.78 -7.61
N GLY A 16 -27.49 11.49 -7.80
CA GLY A 16 -27.21 12.18 -9.07
C GLY A 16 -27.24 13.70 -9.06
N ARG A 17 -27.65 14.36 -7.95
CA ARG A 17 -27.59 15.83 -7.80
C ARG A 17 -26.17 16.39 -7.60
N GLY A 18 -25.22 15.55 -7.19
CA GLY A 18 -23.84 15.95 -6.93
C GLY A 18 -23.01 16.17 -8.20
N ARG A 19 -21.79 16.70 -8.00
CA ARG A 19 -20.82 16.93 -9.08
C ARG A 19 -20.54 15.63 -9.84
N LYS A 20 -20.70 15.68 -11.17
CA LYS A 20 -20.35 14.54 -12.04
C LYS A 20 -18.85 14.25 -11.98
N ARG A 21 -18.51 12.96 -12.07
CA ARG A 21 -17.09 12.53 -12.06
C ARG A 21 -16.41 13.03 -13.33
N LYS A 22 -15.14 13.42 -13.19
CA LYS A 22 -14.29 13.80 -14.33
C LYS A 22 -13.69 12.60 -15.06
N THR A 23 -13.80 11.40 -14.49
CA THR A 23 -13.22 10.17 -15.04
C THR A 23 -14.29 9.22 -15.50
N THR A 24 -13.92 8.44 -16.52
CA THR A 24 -14.70 7.31 -17.01
C THR A 24 -14.24 6.04 -16.30
N SER A 25 -15.09 5.03 -16.23
CA SER A 25 -14.73 3.70 -15.69
C SER A 25 -13.46 3.13 -16.36
N HIS A 26 -13.26 3.40 -17.65
CA HIS A 26 -12.08 2.98 -18.39
C HIS A 26 -10.78 3.63 -17.86
N THR A 27 -10.80 4.94 -17.61
CA THR A 27 -9.61 5.65 -17.11
C THR A 27 -9.27 5.21 -15.70
N ASP A 28 -10.27 4.98 -14.85
CA ASP A 28 -10.08 4.43 -13.51
C ASP A 28 -9.40 3.04 -13.56
N ARG A 29 -9.80 2.15 -14.49
CA ARG A 29 -9.17 0.85 -14.67
C ARG A 29 -7.72 0.95 -15.14
N ILE A 30 -7.40 1.88 -16.05
CA ILE A 30 -6.01 2.13 -16.47
C ILE A 30 -5.15 2.56 -15.28
N ILE A 31 -5.68 3.48 -14.47
CA ILE A 31 -4.99 3.96 -13.26
C ILE A 31 -4.76 2.80 -12.29
N GLN A 32 -5.78 1.99 -12.02
CA GLN A 32 -5.66 0.82 -11.16
C GLN A 32 -4.66 -0.20 -11.69
N ARG A 33 -4.60 -0.44 -13.00
CA ARG A 33 -3.59 -1.33 -13.60
C ARG A 33 -2.18 -0.80 -13.38
N LYS A 34 -1.93 0.49 -13.63
CA LYS A 34 -0.61 1.11 -13.38
C LYS A 34 -0.18 0.97 -11.92
N ILE A 35 -1.11 1.21 -11.00
CA ILE A 35 -0.88 1.05 -9.56
C ILE A 35 -0.52 -0.40 -9.20
N LYS A 36 -1.19 -1.39 -9.81
CA LYS A 36 -0.92 -2.81 -9.54
C LYS A 36 0.42 -3.28 -10.10
N VAL A 37 0.83 -2.77 -11.27
CA VAL A 37 2.11 -3.10 -11.90
C VAL A 37 3.27 -2.61 -11.04
N ASP A 38 3.26 -1.34 -10.64
CA ASP A 38 4.25 -0.78 -9.74
C ASP A 38 3.57 -0.08 -8.55
N ARG A 39 3.55 -0.82 -7.44
CA ARG A 39 2.91 -0.39 -6.18
C ARG A 39 3.71 0.68 -5.44
N ARG A 40 4.96 0.94 -5.80
CA ARG A 40 5.83 1.94 -5.15
C ARG A 40 5.73 3.33 -5.76
N LEU A 41 5.11 3.46 -6.93
CA LEU A 41 4.94 4.77 -7.57
C LEU A 41 4.07 5.67 -6.69
N SER A 42 4.45 6.94 -6.61
CA SER A 42 3.67 7.96 -5.91
C SER A 42 2.46 8.41 -6.75
N SER A 43 1.43 8.95 -6.08
CA SER A 43 0.28 9.56 -6.77
C SER A 43 0.69 10.69 -7.73
N THR A 44 1.78 11.39 -7.42
CA THR A 44 2.38 12.45 -8.24
C THR A 44 2.98 11.89 -9.52
N SER A 45 3.80 10.84 -9.39
CA SER A 45 4.48 10.18 -10.52
C SER A 45 3.46 9.55 -11.48
N ILE A 46 2.44 8.89 -10.94
CA ILE A 46 1.36 8.30 -11.74
C ILE A 46 0.59 9.39 -12.49
N LYS A 47 0.27 10.51 -11.83
CA LYS A 47 -0.39 11.66 -12.48
C LYS A 47 0.45 12.22 -13.63
N ALA A 48 1.76 12.40 -13.42
CA ALA A 48 2.66 12.89 -14.46
C ALA A 48 2.66 11.98 -15.70
N GLN A 49 2.74 10.66 -15.51
CA GLN A 49 2.67 9.71 -16.63
C GLN A 49 1.31 9.70 -17.34
N LEU A 50 0.20 9.86 -16.60
CA LEU A 50 -1.14 9.94 -17.20
C LEU A 50 -1.33 11.22 -18.02
N LYS A 51 -0.70 12.32 -17.60
CA LYS A 51 -0.66 13.57 -18.36
C LYS A 51 0.03 13.37 -19.71
N LEU A 52 1.15 12.65 -19.75
CA LEU A 52 1.88 12.35 -20.98
C LEU A 52 1.12 11.40 -21.91
N ASN A 53 0.58 10.29 -21.38
CA ASN A 53 0.02 9.22 -22.22
C ASN A 53 -1.41 9.50 -22.73
N LEU A 54 -2.23 10.22 -21.95
CA LEU A 54 -3.66 10.35 -22.21
C LEU A 54 -4.13 11.82 -22.28
N ASN A 55 -3.20 12.79 -22.18
CA ASN A 55 -3.48 14.22 -22.09
C ASN A 55 -4.53 14.60 -21.01
N LEU A 56 -4.65 13.79 -19.95
CA LEU A 56 -5.63 13.97 -18.86
C LEU A 56 -5.13 14.99 -17.83
N GLN A 57 -4.91 16.23 -18.26
CA GLN A 57 -4.35 17.31 -17.42
C GLN A 57 -5.22 17.65 -16.20
N PHE A 58 -6.52 17.41 -16.30
CA PHE A 58 -7.53 17.82 -15.32
C PHE A 58 -7.62 16.92 -14.06
N LEU A 59 -6.86 15.82 -14.01
CA LEU A 59 -6.86 14.90 -12.88
C LEU A 59 -6.17 15.53 -11.66
N LYS A 60 -6.90 15.64 -10.54
CA LYS A 60 -6.32 16.07 -9.26
C LYS A 60 -5.51 14.93 -8.65
N GLN A 61 -4.35 15.24 -8.07
CA GLN A 61 -3.48 14.26 -7.41
C GLN A 61 -4.22 13.51 -6.29
N LYS A 62 -5.05 14.23 -5.51
CA LYS A 62 -5.90 13.65 -4.46
C LYS A 62 -6.77 12.49 -4.97
N PHE A 63 -7.24 12.55 -6.21
CA PHE A 63 -8.08 11.51 -6.80
C PHE A 63 -7.28 10.23 -7.11
N VAL A 64 -6.07 10.37 -7.64
CA VAL A 64 -5.15 9.24 -7.83
C VAL A 64 -4.83 8.61 -6.47
N GLY A 65 -4.60 9.43 -5.43
CA GLY A 65 -4.41 8.95 -4.06
C GLY A 65 -5.63 8.19 -3.50
N VAL A 66 -6.86 8.62 -3.80
CA VAL A 66 -8.08 7.88 -3.41
C VAL A 66 -8.15 6.53 -4.13
N LEU A 67 -7.86 6.49 -5.43
CA LEU A 67 -7.80 5.23 -6.18
C LEU A 67 -6.69 4.30 -5.66
N MET A 68 -5.53 4.83 -5.29
CA MET A 68 -4.45 4.06 -4.67
C MET A 68 -4.90 3.45 -3.35
N LYS A 69 -5.52 4.25 -2.47
CA LYS A 69 -6.08 3.77 -1.20
C LYS A 69 -7.18 2.71 -1.39
N SER A 70 -7.96 2.81 -2.46
CA SER A 70 -8.97 1.78 -2.80
C SER A 70 -8.35 0.45 -3.25
N VAL A 71 -7.12 0.48 -3.75
CA VAL A 71 -6.40 -0.70 -4.23
C VAL A 71 -5.54 -1.30 -3.11
N TYR A 72 -5.01 -0.49 -2.20
CA TYR A 72 -4.24 -0.98 -1.05
C TYR A 72 -4.32 -0.02 0.15
N THR A 73 -4.60 -0.59 1.33
CA THR A 73 -4.36 0.03 2.63
C THR A 73 -2.88 -0.13 2.95
N VAL A 74 -2.08 0.92 2.77
CA VAL A 74 -0.61 0.81 2.83
C VAL A 74 -0.17 0.36 4.22
N ALA A 75 0.23 -0.90 4.36
CA ALA A 75 1.33 -1.25 5.26
C ALA A 75 2.61 -1.02 4.43
N LEU A 76 3.45 -0.08 4.88
CA LEU A 76 4.84 -0.11 4.45
C LEU A 76 5.35 -1.47 4.92
N LEU A 77 5.65 -2.40 4.00
CA LEU A 77 6.43 -3.56 4.39
C LEU A 77 7.67 -3.00 5.07
N GLY A 78 8.00 -3.54 6.25
CA GLY A 78 9.19 -3.14 7.00
C GLY A 78 10.43 -3.16 6.10
N GLU A 79 11.53 -2.60 6.59
CA GLU A 79 12.83 -2.77 5.96
C GLU A 79 13.15 -4.27 5.91
N ASN A 80 12.69 -4.94 4.84
CA ASN A 80 13.11 -6.28 4.55
C ASN A 80 14.60 -6.16 4.31
N HIS A 81 15.41 -6.90 5.07
CA HIS A 81 16.82 -7.06 4.74
C HIS A 81 16.89 -7.38 3.25
N MET A 82 17.45 -6.45 2.47
CA MET A 82 17.48 -6.55 1.02
C MET A 82 18.43 -7.70 0.66
N SER A 83 17.91 -8.92 0.65
CA SER A 83 18.68 -10.11 0.33
C SER A 83 19.13 -10.02 -1.13
N THR A 84 20.43 -10.18 -1.36
CA THR A 84 20.94 -10.34 -2.72
C THR A 84 20.33 -11.59 -3.35
N ARG A 85 20.24 -11.64 -4.69
CA ARG A 85 19.72 -12.82 -5.40
C ARG A 85 20.43 -14.12 -4.98
N LEU A 86 21.73 -14.03 -4.69
CA LEU A 86 22.53 -15.17 -4.24
C LEU A 86 22.13 -15.64 -2.84
N THR A 87 21.90 -14.70 -1.91
CA THR A 87 21.40 -15.01 -0.56
C THR A 87 20.03 -15.70 -0.64
N VAL A 88 19.11 -15.16 -1.44
CA VAL A 88 17.77 -15.75 -1.64
C VAL A 88 17.87 -17.18 -2.18
N ALA A 89 18.74 -17.44 -3.15
CA ALA A 89 18.92 -18.79 -3.70
C ALA A 89 19.46 -19.77 -2.65
N LYS A 90 20.43 -19.35 -1.83
CA LYS A 90 20.96 -20.15 -0.73
C LYS A 90 19.89 -20.46 0.32
N ASP A 91 19.10 -19.46 0.70
CA ASP A 91 18.01 -19.59 1.66
C ASP A 91 16.93 -20.55 1.17
N LEU A 92 16.55 -20.46 -0.12
CA LEU A 92 15.58 -21.36 -0.73
C LEU A 92 16.10 -22.80 -0.79
N ASN A 93 17.36 -22.99 -1.17
CA ASN A 93 17.98 -24.31 -1.20
C ASN A 93 18.03 -24.93 0.21
N MET A 94 18.39 -24.14 1.22
CA MET A 94 18.36 -24.54 2.62
C MET A 94 16.94 -24.96 3.04
N LEU A 95 15.93 -24.12 2.77
CA LEU A 95 14.52 -24.43 3.07
C LEU A 95 14.07 -25.73 2.41
N ILE A 96 14.34 -25.92 1.11
CA ILE A 96 13.97 -27.13 0.38
C ILE A 96 14.64 -28.37 1.00
N THR A 97 15.90 -28.24 1.40
CA THR A 97 16.70 -29.34 1.97
C THR A 97 16.19 -29.75 3.35
N TYR A 98 15.92 -28.78 4.23
CA TYR A 98 15.52 -29.04 5.61
C TYR A 98 14.02 -29.29 5.78
N ARG A 99 13.18 -28.85 4.83
CA ARG A 99 11.72 -29.10 4.84
C ARG A 99 11.35 -30.59 4.93
N LYS A 100 12.16 -31.47 4.33
CA LYS A 100 11.89 -32.92 4.30
C LYS A 100 12.50 -33.69 5.47
N LYS A 101 13.12 -33.03 6.44
CA LYS A 101 13.78 -33.71 7.56
C LYS A 101 12.77 -34.22 8.59
N PRO A 102 12.98 -35.42 9.16
CA PRO A 102 12.09 -35.99 10.18
C PRO A 102 12.23 -35.27 11.52
N LEU A 103 11.26 -35.45 12.42
CA LEU A 103 11.25 -34.80 13.73
C LEU A 103 12.48 -35.12 14.59
N GLY A 104 12.99 -36.35 14.51
CA GLY A 104 14.20 -36.77 15.25
C GLY A 104 15.45 -35.96 14.87
N PHE A 105 15.53 -35.44 13.65
CA PHE A 105 16.58 -34.52 13.25
C PHE A 105 16.49 -33.22 14.06
N TRP A 106 15.30 -32.61 14.14
CA TRP A 106 15.09 -31.35 14.85
C TRP A 106 15.33 -31.45 16.35
N ASN A 107 15.06 -32.61 16.97
CA ASN A 107 15.37 -32.86 18.38
C ASN A 107 16.87 -32.82 18.70
N SER A 108 17.73 -33.01 17.69
CA SER A 108 19.19 -32.94 17.83
C SER A 108 19.77 -31.55 17.52
N VAL A 109 18.97 -30.64 16.98
CA VAL A 109 19.44 -29.31 16.57
C VAL A 109 19.44 -28.36 17.76
N LEU A 110 20.61 -27.82 18.09
CA LEU A 110 20.77 -26.72 19.04
C LEU A 110 20.84 -25.39 18.27
N TRP A 111 20.09 -24.39 18.73
CA TRP A 111 20.12 -23.03 18.17
C TRP A 111 20.83 -22.10 19.15
N SER A 112 21.68 -21.23 18.61
CA SER A 112 22.32 -20.14 19.34
C SER A 112 22.20 -18.89 18.50
N ASP A 113 21.77 -17.78 19.10
CA ASP A 113 21.85 -16.46 18.50
C ASP A 113 22.52 -15.48 19.46
N GLU A 114 23.05 -14.39 18.91
CA GLU A 114 23.56 -13.28 19.69
C GLU A 114 22.62 -12.10 19.47
N SER A 115 21.94 -11.71 20.54
CA SER A 115 21.07 -10.54 20.55
C SER A 115 21.69 -9.44 21.42
N LYS A 116 21.64 -8.20 20.94
CA LYS A 116 22.10 -7.04 21.70
C LYS A 116 21.07 -6.68 22.77
N PHE A 117 21.46 -6.73 24.04
CA PHE A 117 20.64 -6.27 25.17
C PHE A 117 21.15 -4.91 25.66
N ASN A 118 20.34 -3.86 25.45
CA ASN A 118 20.68 -2.51 25.91
C ASN A 118 20.19 -2.32 27.36
N LEU A 119 21.10 -1.98 28.28
CA LEU A 119 20.76 -1.68 29.68
C LEU A 119 20.09 -0.30 29.86
N PHE A 120 20.42 0.66 29.00
CA PHE A 120 19.87 2.00 29.02
C PHE A 120 19.49 2.45 27.61
N GLY A 121 18.25 2.94 27.46
CA GLY A 121 17.74 3.44 26.18
C GLY A 121 17.56 2.36 25.11
N SER A 122 17.04 2.78 23.96
CA SER A 122 16.90 1.96 22.76
C SER A 122 17.62 2.62 21.60
N ASP A 123 18.30 1.85 20.76
CA ASP A 123 18.96 2.37 19.53
C ASP A 123 17.94 2.84 18.46
N GLY A 124 16.65 2.64 18.71
CA GLY A 124 15.57 3.00 17.79
C GLY A 124 15.32 4.51 17.69
N LYS A 125 14.73 4.92 16.57
CA LYS A 125 14.25 6.30 16.39
C LYS A 125 13.12 6.60 17.38
N VAL A 126 13.30 7.64 18.20
CA VAL A 126 12.24 8.15 19.08
C VAL A 126 11.41 9.19 18.32
N MET A 127 10.12 8.95 18.22
CA MET A 127 9.18 9.92 17.65
C MET A 127 8.80 10.94 18.72
N VAL A 128 9.05 12.22 18.47
CA VAL A 128 8.70 13.33 19.37
C VAL A 128 7.74 14.26 18.66
N TRP A 129 6.63 14.59 19.30
CA TRP A 129 5.71 15.61 18.81
C TRP A 129 6.32 16.99 19.01
N ARG A 130 6.57 17.72 17.92
CA ARG A 130 7.01 19.12 17.95
C ARG A 130 5.91 19.99 17.37
N THR A 131 5.61 21.10 18.02
CA THR A 131 4.82 22.17 17.43
C THR A 131 5.60 22.79 16.29
N THR A 132 4.94 23.05 15.17
CA THR A 132 5.52 23.81 14.06
C THR A 132 5.87 25.19 14.57
N ALA A 133 7.11 25.65 14.35
CA ALA A 133 7.46 27.04 14.59
C ALA A 133 6.55 27.95 13.74
N GLU A 134 6.02 29.00 14.36
CA GLU A 134 5.22 30.04 13.71
C GLU A 134 6.02 30.78 12.63
#